data_AF-A0AAD0JNH7-F1
#
_entry.id   AF-A0AAD0JNH7-F1
#
_cell.length_a   1.000
_cell.length_b   1.000
_cell.length_c   1.000
_cell.angle_alpha   90.00
_cell.angle_beta   90.00
_cell.angle_gamma   90.00
#
_symmetry.space_group_name_H-M   'P 1'
#
loop_
_entity.id
_entity.type
_entity.pdbx_description
1 polymer ?
#
loop_
_entity_poly.entity_id
_entity_poly.type
_entity_poly.pdbx_seq_one_letter_code
_entity_poly.pdbx_strand_id
1 'polypeptide(L)'
;MTSKDAHPAGDGVRAVLTHFEEMLTARLPAVPAELLEEAPDLSDLFAFQRYSLETLPAWLGPHARRLLSEQGLPRQAAPYLSFFDAERAVEVSALLPEPGRALGHDGGGNVLAIDAASGEVVLWDHDNGDARMFVNRDLLRFAECLCEFPYGAQSRQAFLQAVAQIDPGAVAEGAFWASEH
;
A
#
# COMPACT_ATOMS: atom_id res chain seq x y z
N MET A 1 13.85 32.88 -20.49
CA MET A 1 14.84 31.81 -20.30
C MET A 1 14.63 31.19 -18.93
N THR A 2 14.35 29.88 -18.96
CA THR A 2 14.34 28.88 -17.86
C THR A 2 13.40 29.09 -16.67
N SER A 3 12.27 28.37 -16.75
CA SER A 3 11.47 27.86 -15.63
C SER A 3 12.34 27.20 -14.56
N LYS A 4 11.93 27.38 -13.30
CA LYS A 4 12.30 26.50 -12.20
C LYS A 4 11.00 25.98 -11.61
N ASP A 5 10.47 24.93 -12.22
CA ASP A 5 9.39 24.14 -11.65
C ASP A 5 9.94 23.43 -10.41
N ALA A 6 9.46 23.86 -9.25
CA ALA A 6 9.61 23.12 -8.01
C ALA A 6 8.65 21.93 -8.06
N HIS A 7 9.23 20.73 -7.98
CA HIS A 7 8.51 19.46 -8.05
C HIS A 7 7.70 19.22 -6.74
N PRO A 8 6.40 18.86 -6.79
CA PRO A 8 5.51 18.81 -5.62
C PRO A 8 5.58 17.52 -4.80
N ALA A 9 6.62 16.68 -4.97
CA ALA A 9 6.73 15.39 -4.30
C ALA A 9 6.85 15.48 -2.76
N GLY A 10 7.05 16.66 -2.19
CA GLY A 10 7.07 16.88 -0.74
C GLY A 10 5.68 16.99 -0.09
N ASP A 11 4.67 17.43 -0.84
CA ASP A 11 3.33 17.69 -0.30
C ASP A 11 2.48 16.41 -0.22
N GLY A 12 2.60 15.51 -1.21
CA GLY A 12 1.89 14.22 -1.22
C GLY A 12 2.24 13.32 -0.04
N VAL A 13 3.54 13.23 0.28
CA VAL A 13 4.08 12.42 1.38
C VAL A 13 3.56 12.89 2.73
N ARG A 14 3.48 14.20 2.90
CA ARG A 14 2.98 14.82 4.11
C ARG A 14 1.47 14.63 4.23
N ALA A 15 0.74 14.69 3.11
CA ALA A 15 -0.70 14.45 3.08
C ALA A 15 -1.03 13.00 3.46
N VAL A 16 -0.35 12.01 2.87
CA VAL A 16 -0.58 10.59 3.19
C VAL A 16 -0.27 10.28 4.65
N LEU A 17 0.77 10.88 5.23
CA LEU A 17 1.07 10.68 6.66
C LEU A 17 -0.08 11.06 7.61
N THR A 18 -0.94 12.00 7.23
CA THR A 18 -1.99 12.53 8.11
C THR A 18 -3.41 12.26 7.62
N HIS A 19 -3.61 11.98 6.33
CA HIS A 19 -4.92 11.88 5.68
C HIS A 19 -5.06 10.63 4.79
N PHE A 20 -4.22 9.60 4.96
CA PHE A 20 -4.27 8.40 4.11
C PHE A 20 -5.66 7.76 4.08
N GLU A 21 -6.31 7.58 5.23
CA GLU A 21 -7.64 6.98 5.33
C GLU A 21 -8.69 7.78 4.54
N GLU A 22 -8.69 9.11 4.71
CA GLU A 22 -9.59 10.04 4.02
C GLU A 22 -9.33 10.04 2.50
N MET A 23 -8.07 10.09 2.10
CA MET A 23 -7.65 10.10 0.70
C MET A 23 -8.04 8.81 -0.02
N LEU A 24 -7.77 7.65 0.58
CA LEU A 24 -8.13 6.37 -0.03
C LEU A 24 -9.64 6.19 -0.11
N THR A 25 -10.36 6.52 0.96
CA THR A 25 -11.84 6.42 0.98
C THR A 25 -12.49 7.31 -0.07
N ALA A 26 -11.97 8.53 -0.30
CA ALA A 26 -12.48 9.45 -1.31
C ALA A 26 -12.32 8.94 -2.76
N ARG A 27 -11.50 7.91 -2.98
CA ARG A 27 -11.26 7.29 -4.30
C ARG A 27 -12.16 6.09 -4.58
N LEU A 28 -12.81 5.56 -3.55
CA LEU A 28 -13.67 4.39 -3.68
C LEU A 28 -14.93 4.75 -4.47
N PRO A 29 -15.44 3.82 -5.30
CA PRO A 29 -16.63 4.07 -6.08
C PRO A 29 -17.83 4.24 -5.14
N ALA A 30 -18.78 5.08 -5.52
CA ALA A 30 -20.03 5.21 -4.78
C ALA A 30 -20.72 3.84 -4.69
N VAL A 31 -21.18 3.47 -3.49
CA VAL A 31 -21.97 2.26 -3.29
C VAL A 31 -23.25 2.40 -4.12
N PRO A 32 -23.56 1.45 -5.02
CA PRO A 32 -24.83 1.44 -5.76
C PRO A 32 -26.02 1.56 -4.83
N ALA A 33 -27.02 2.35 -5.21
CA ALA A 33 -28.18 2.64 -4.35
C ALA A 33 -28.92 1.36 -3.94
N GLU A 34 -28.90 0.34 -4.80
CA GLU A 34 -29.53 -0.96 -4.61
C GLU A 34 -28.91 -1.75 -3.45
N LEU A 35 -27.61 -1.57 -3.20
CA LEU A 35 -26.92 -2.19 -2.06
C LEU A 35 -27.12 -1.41 -0.76
N LEU A 36 -27.50 -0.13 -0.82
CA LEU A 36 -27.82 0.67 0.36
C LEU A 36 -29.22 0.35 0.90
N GLU A 37 -30.14 -0.13 0.05
CA GLU A 37 -31.49 -0.53 0.46
C GLU A 37 -31.49 -1.74 1.40
N GLU A 38 -30.49 -2.63 1.30
CA GLU A 38 -30.35 -3.80 2.18
C GLU A 38 -29.71 -3.47 3.55
N ALA A 39 -29.33 -2.20 3.78
CA ALA A 39 -28.57 -1.73 4.96
C ALA A 39 -27.42 -2.67 5.40
N PRO A 40 -26.55 -3.14 4.48
CA PRO A 40 -25.41 -3.96 4.86
C PRO A 40 -24.49 -3.17 5.79
N ASP A 41 -23.88 -3.86 6.76
CA ASP A 41 -22.82 -3.29 7.57
C ASP A 41 -21.54 -3.15 6.71
N LEU A 42 -21.45 -2.04 5.99
CA LEU A 42 -20.30 -1.70 5.16
C LEU A 42 -19.14 -1.09 5.97
N SER A 43 -19.32 -0.89 7.28
CA SER A 43 -18.27 -0.35 8.17
C SER A 43 -17.00 -1.19 8.08
N ASP A 44 -17.18 -2.50 7.93
CA ASP A 44 -16.11 -3.47 7.89
C ASP A 44 -15.34 -3.49 6.55
N LEU A 45 -15.96 -3.04 5.44
CA LEU A 45 -15.29 -2.95 4.13
C LEU A 45 -14.30 -1.79 4.07
N PHE A 46 -14.55 -0.73 4.84
CA PHE A 46 -13.71 0.46 4.89
C PHE A 46 -12.90 0.53 6.20
N ALA A 47 -12.82 -0.56 6.96
CA ALA A 47 -12.11 -0.56 8.23
C ALA A 47 -10.59 -0.48 8.01
N PHE A 48 -9.95 0.45 8.72
CA PHE A 48 -8.50 0.58 8.79
C PHE A 48 -7.93 -0.08 10.04
N GLN A 49 -6.94 -0.93 9.84
CA GLN A 49 -6.25 -1.71 10.84
C GLN A 49 -5.01 -0.95 11.29
N ARG A 50 -5.07 -0.43 12.52
CA ARG A 50 -3.97 0.29 13.17
C ARG A 50 -3.13 -0.64 14.01
N TYR A 51 -1.84 -0.32 14.08
CA TYR A 51 -0.86 -1.08 14.83
C TYR A 51 -0.47 -0.30 16.08
N SER A 52 -0.43 -0.96 17.24
CA SER A 52 0.14 -0.33 18.43
C SER A 52 1.60 0.05 18.17
N LEU A 53 1.98 1.29 18.50
CA LEU A 53 3.35 1.76 18.29
C LEU A 53 4.39 0.89 19.02
N GLU A 54 4.00 0.26 20.14
CA GLU A 54 4.85 -0.62 20.94
C GLU A 54 5.13 -1.97 20.25
N THR A 55 4.23 -2.43 19.38
CA THR A 55 4.37 -3.71 18.65
C THR A 55 5.08 -3.55 17.30
N LEU A 56 5.36 -2.31 16.90
CA LEU A 56 6.08 -2.00 15.66
C LEU A 56 7.60 -2.10 15.86
N PRO A 57 8.31 -2.83 14.98
CA PRO A 57 9.75 -2.99 15.07
C PRO A 57 10.53 -1.66 15.13
N ALA A 58 11.55 -1.60 15.98
CA ALA A 58 12.39 -0.40 16.15
C ALA A 58 13.14 0.03 14.88
N TRP A 59 13.42 -0.92 13.98
CA TRP A 59 14.08 -0.66 12.71
C TRP A 59 13.17 0.03 11.68
N LEU A 60 11.84 0.00 11.85
CA LEU A 60 10.94 0.73 10.97
C LEU A 60 11.16 2.24 11.10
N GLY A 61 11.27 2.91 9.96
CA GLY A 61 11.42 4.36 9.92
C GLY A 61 10.25 5.09 10.61
N PRO A 62 10.48 6.31 11.13
CA PRO A 62 9.49 7.04 11.92
C PRO A 62 8.19 7.32 11.15
N HIS A 63 8.30 7.57 9.85
CA HIS A 63 7.15 7.81 8.99
C HIS A 63 6.29 6.56 8.78
N ALA A 64 6.91 5.40 8.55
CA ALA A 64 6.18 4.14 8.41
C ALA A 64 5.50 3.76 9.73
N ARG A 65 6.21 3.91 10.87
CA ARG A 65 5.64 3.69 12.20
C ARG A 65 4.42 4.55 12.44
N ARG A 66 4.54 5.84 12.12
CA ARG A 66 3.46 6.81 12.26
C ARG A 66 2.24 6.47 11.39
N LEU A 67 2.47 6.16 10.11
CA LEU A 67 1.39 5.76 9.21
C LEU A 67 0.64 4.54 9.77
N LEU A 68 1.36 3.48 10.14
CA LEU A 68 0.76 2.24 10.66
C LEU A 68 0.03 2.44 11.99
N SER A 69 0.51 3.32 12.87
CA SER A 69 -0.11 3.53 14.19
C SER A 69 -1.26 4.54 14.18
N GLU A 70 -1.15 5.62 13.39
CA GLU A 70 -2.13 6.71 13.39
C GLU A 70 -3.22 6.51 12.32
N GLN A 71 -2.83 6.07 11.12
CA GLN A 71 -3.76 5.88 9.98
C GLN A 71 -4.14 4.41 9.81
N GLY A 72 -3.17 3.50 9.96
CA GLY A 72 -3.35 2.08 9.67
C GLY A 72 -3.34 1.77 8.17
N LEU A 73 -3.66 0.52 7.85
CA LEU A 73 -3.89 0.05 6.48
C LEU A 73 -5.34 -0.44 6.34
N PRO A 74 -6.00 -0.26 5.19
CA PRO A 74 -7.34 -0.81 5.00
C PRO A 74 -7.31 -2.33 5.13
N ARG A 75 -8.43 -3.00 5.40
CA ARG A 75 -8.49 -4.47 5.30
C ARG A 75 -8.18 -4.97 3.89
N GLN A 76 -8.66 -4.24 2.89
CA GLN A 76 -8.46 -4.58 1.48
C GLN A 76 -8.24 -3.32 0.66
N ALA A 77 -7.43 -3.41 -0.38
CA ALA A 77 -7.27 -2.38 -1.40
C ALA A 77 -7.07 -3.02 -2.77
N ALA A 78 -7.30 -2.27 -3.83
CA ALA A 78 -6.93 -2.73 -5.16
C ALA A 78 -5.39 -2.69 -5.34
N PRO A 79 -4.81 -3.50 -6.25
CA PRO A 79 -5.43 -4.57 -7.02
C PRO A 79 -5.40 -5.88 -6.22
N TYR A 80 -6.49 -6.22 -5.54
CA TYR A 80 -6.65 -7.48 -4.79
C TYR A 80 -5.74 -7.68 -3.56
N LEU A 81 -5.22 -6.59 -3.00
CA LEU A 81 -4.42 -6.62 -1.78
C LEU A 81 -5.32 -6.76 -0.55
N SER A 82 -4.98 -7.69 0.33
CA SER A 82 -5.59 -7.86 1.65
C SER A 82 -4.52 -7.67 2.72
N PHE A 83 -4.79 -6.82 3.71
CA PHE A 83 -3.82 -6.48 4.74
C PHE A 83 -4.13 -7.21 6.04
N PHE A 84 -3.07 -7.63 6.72
CA PHE A 84 -3.16 -8.32 7.99
C PHE A 84 -3.50 -7.34 9.14
N ASP A 85 -4.16 -7.87 10.16
CA ASP A 85 -4.16 -7.24 11.47
C ASP A 85 -2.77 -7.35 12.13
N ALA A 86 -2.61 -6.72 13.30
CA ALA A 86 -1.34 -6.64 13.99
C ALA A 86 -0.79 -8.01 14.46
N GLU A 87 -1.66 -8.94 14.84
CA GLU A 87 -1.28 -10.26 15.33
C GLU A 87 -0.80 -11.12 14.15
N ARG A 88 -1.63 -11.20 13.11
CA ARG A 88 -1.31 -11.97 11.90
C ARG A 88 -0.07 -11.43 11.19
N ALA A 89 0.12 -10.12 11.17
CA ALA A 89 1.34 -9.52 10.63
C ALA A 89 2.60 -10.02 11.35
N VAL A 90 2.56 -10.21 12.67
CA VAL A 90 3.71 -10.74 13.44
C VAL A 90 3.97 -12.21 13.11
N GLU A 91 2.92 -13.04 13.07
CA GLU A 91 3.04 -14.46 12.73
C GLU A 91 3.66 -14.65 11.33
N VAL A 92 3.13 -13.93 10.33
CA VAL A 92 3.60 -14.04 8.95
C VAL A 92 5.00 -13.45 8.79
N SER A 93 5.36 -12.40 9.55
CA SER A 93 6.72 -11.85 9.52
C SER A 93 7.79 -12.87 9.89
N ALA A 94 7.47 -13.83 10.77
CA ALA A 94 8.38 -14.89 11.18
C ALA A 94 8.62 -15.96 10.10
N LEU A 95 7.79 -15.97 9.05
CA LEU A 95 7.85 -16.90 7.93
C LEU A 95 8.44 -16.27 6.66
N LEU A 96 8.80 -14.98 6.71
CA LEU A 96 9.37 -14.30 5.56
C LEU A 96 10.75 -14.89 5.19
N PRO A 97 11.08 -14.94 3.88
CA PRO A 97 12.39 -15.42 3.41
C PRO A 97 13.55 -14.59 3.96
N GLU A 98 13.34 -13.28 4.11
CA GLU A 98 14.30 -12.33 4.65
C GLU A 98 13.66 -11.53 5.80
N PRO A 99 14.45 -11.00 6.75
CA PRO A 99 13.94 -10.21 7.86
C PRO A 99 13.09 -9.03 7.38
N GLY A 100 11.87 -8.90 7.93
CA GLY A 100 10.94 -7.87 7.51
C GLY A 100 9.69 -7.80 8.38
N ARG A 101 8.74 -6.97 7.94
CA ARG A 101 7.41 -6.85 8.53
C ARG A 101 6.36 -7.13 7.47
N ALA A 102 5.65 -8.24 7.59
CA ALA A 102 4.51 -8.54 6.74
C ALA A 102 3.41 -7.48 6.91
N LEU A 103 2.79 -7.10 5.80
CA LEU A 103 1.70 -6.14 5.71
C LEU A 103 0.42 -6.81 5.24
N GLY A 104 0.52 -7.78 4.32
CA GLY A 104 -0.63 -8.36 3.65
C GLY A 104 -0.27 -9.40 2.60
N HIS A 105 -1.19 -9.66 1.69
CA HIS A 105 -1.03 -10.57 0.55
C HIS A 105 -1.89 -10.12 -0.64
N ASP A 106 -1.60 -10.65 -1.83
CA ASP A 106 -2.29 -10.35 -3.10
C ASP A 106 -3.48 -11.30 -3.41
N GLY A 107 -3.85 -12.15 -2.45
CA GLY A 107 -4.87 -13.19 -2.63
C GLY A 107 -4.39 -14.46 -3.34
N GLY A 108 -3.25 -14.43 -4.03
CA GLY A 108 -2.59 -15.60 -4.64
C GLY A 108 -1.68 -16.36 -3.67
N GLY A 109 -1.41 -15.79 -2.50
CA GLY A 109 -0.53 -16.36 -1.47
C GLY A 109 0.81 -15.66 -1.37
N ASN A 110 1.10 -14.70 -2.26
CA ASN A 110 2.31 -13.90 -2.22
C ASN A 110 2.21 -12.87 -1.10
N VAL A 111 3.29 -12.73 -0.34
CA VAL A 111 3.28 -11.91 0.89
C VAL A 111 3.85 -10.52 0.62
N LEU A 112 3.05 -9.50 0.87
CA LEU A 112 3.48 -8.10 0.87
C LEU A 112 4.14 -7.77 2.21
N ALA A 113 5.34 -7.22 2.19
CA ALA A 113 6.12 -6.92 3.38
C ALA A 113 6.98 -5.66 3.23
N ILE A 114 7.43 -5.12 4.36
CA ILE A 114 8.52 -4.15 4.44
C ILE A 114 9.82 -4.91 4.73
N ASP A 115 10.81 -4.76 3.86
CA ASP A 115 12.16 -5.30 4.03
C ASP A 115 12.89 -4.58 5.17
N ALA A 116 13.50 -5.32 6.10
CA ALA A 116 14.15 -4.71 7.27
C ALA A 116 15.50 -4.04 6.94
N ALA A 117 16.18 -4.48 5.88
CA ALA A 117 17.49 -3.95 5.50
C ALA A 117 17.35 -2.64 4.71
N SER A 118 16.38 -2.56 3.80
CA SER A 118 16.19 -1.40 2.92
C SER A 118 15.04 -0.48 3.34
N GLY A 119 14.04 -1.00 4.07
CA GLY A 119 12.80 -0.27 4.34
C GLY A 119 11.84 -0.22 3.15
N GLU A 120 12.16 -0.92 2.06
CA GLU A 120 11.34 -1.00 0.85
C GLU A 120 10.12 -1.88 1.08
N VAL A 121 9.04 -1.58 0.37
CA VAL A 121 7.89 -2.48 0.24
C VAL A 121 8.17 -3.46 -0.88
N VAL A 122 8.01 -4.74 -0.57
CA VAL A 122 8.30 -5.87 -1.46
C VAL A 122 7.17 -6.89 -1.42
N LEU A 123 7.04 -7.65 -2.49
CA LEU A 123 6.18 -8.83 -2.55
C LEU A 123 7.07 -10.06 -2.68
N TRP A 124 6.85 -11.07 -1.84
CA TRP A 124 7.50 -12.36 -1.94
C TRP A 124 6.61 -13.30 -2.75
N ASP A 125 7.06 -13.62 -3.97
CA ASP A 125 6.37 -14.51 -4.91
C ASP A 125 6.61 -15.97 -4.50
N HIS A 126 5.68 -16.51 -3.72
CA HIS A 126 5.76 -17.84 -3.14
C HIS A 126 5.72 -18.93 -4.23
N ASP A 127 5.02 -18.68 -5.34
CA ASP A 127 4.91 -19.61 -6.45
C ASP A 127 6.19 -19.68 -7.29
N ASN A 128 7.03 -18.64 -7.23
CA ASN A 128 8.33 -18.56 -7.89
C ASN A 128 9.50 -18.74 -6.92
N GLY A 129 9.36 -19.60 -5.92
CA GLY A 129 10.42 -19.94 -4.98
C GLY A 129 10.82 -18.77 -4.10
N ASP A 130 9.83 -18.01 -3.63
CA ASP A 130 9.99 -16.81 -2.82
C ASP A 130 10.81 -15.71 -3.52
N ALA A 131 10.60 -15.54 -4.83
CA ALA A 131 11.26 -14.48 -5.57
C ALA A 131 10.85 -13.10 -5.04
N ARG A 132 11.84 -12.26 -4.78
CA ARG A 132 11.62 -10.88 -4.31
C ARG A 132 11.19 -9.98 -5.45
N MET A 133 9.99 -9.41 -5.36
CA MET A 133 9.49 -8.40 -6.29
C MET A 133 9.46 -7.02 -5.62
N PHE A 134 9.99 -6.01 -6.30
CA PHE A 134 9.96 -4.63 -5.82
C PHE A 134 8.54 -4.05 -5.99
N VAL A 135 8.02 -3.41 -4.94
CA VAL A 135 6.72 -2.72 -4.97
C VAL A 135 6.93 -1.21 -4.92
N ASN A 136 7.55 -0.71 -3.85
CA ASN A 136 7.86 0.70 -3.67
C ASN A 136 9.07 0.87 -2.75
N ARG A 137 9.74 2.03 -2.85
CA ARG A 137 10.93 2.34 -2.05
C ARG A 137 10.66 2.54 -0.56
N ASP A 138 9.42 2.87 -0.19
CA ASP A 138 8.97 2.97 1.19
C ASP A 138 7.44 2.87 1.30
N LEU A 139 6.95 2.69 2.53
CA LEU A 139 5.52 2.53 2.82
C LEU A 139 4.68 3.75 2.43
N LEU A 140 5.23 4.96 2.44
CA LEU A 140 4.46 6.18 2.15
C LEU A 140 4.18 6.27 0.65
N ARG A 141 5.19 5.98 -0.18
CA ARG A 141 5.00 5.90 -1.64
C ARG A 141 4.03 4.80 -2.01
N PHE A 142 4.13 3.65 -1.33
CA PHE A 142 3.14 2.58 -1.51
C PHE A 142 1.71 3.05 -1.20
N ALA A 143 1.51 3.73 -0.06
CA ALA A 143 0.21 4.27 0.31
C ALA A 143 -0.29 5.36 -0.67
N GLU A 144 0.59 6.23 -1.16
CA GLU A 144 0.26 7.17 -2.26
C GLU A 144 -0.18 6.44 -3.52
N CYS A 145 0.54 5.38 -3.92
CA CYS A 145 0.18 4.58 -5.10
C CYS A 145 -1.18 3.90 -4.94
N LEU A 146 -1.54 3.43 -3.74
CA LEU A 146 -2.88 2.91 -3.47
C LEU A 146 -3.97 3.99 -3.68
N CYS A 147 -3.71 5.24 -3.28
CA CYS A 147 -4.64 6.36 -3.50
C CYS A 147 -4.78 6.77 -4.98
N GLU A 148 -3.82 6.40 -5.83
CA GLU A 148 -3.90 6.64 -7.28
C GLU A 148 -4.45 5.44 -8.05
N PHE A 149 -4.67 4.30 -7.39
CA PHE A 149 -5.19 3.13 -8.07
C PHE A 149 -6.56 3.43 -8.69
N PRO A 150 -6.77 3.09 -9.97
CA PRO A 150 -8.00 3.44 -10.65
C PRO A 150 -9.13 2.50 -10.25
N TYR A 151 -10.02 2.95 -9.37
CA TYR A 151 -11.26 2.24 -9.01
C TYR A 151 -12.39 2.39 -10.07
N GLY A 152 -12.05 2.77 -11.32
CA GLY A 152 -13.01 3.10 -12.37
C GLY A 152 -12.37 3.16 -13.77
N ALA A 153 -13.00 3.88 -14.71
CA ALA A 153 -12.67 3.87 -16.15
C ALA A 153 -11.35 4.59 -16.55
N GLN A 154 -10.38 4.72 -15.65
CA GLN A 154 -9.08 5.28 -15.99
C GLN A 154 -8.19 4.20 -16.62
N SER A 155 -7.40 4.60 -17.64
CA SER A 155 -6.51 3.65 -18.31
C SER A 155 -5.35 3.25 -17.40
N ARG A 156 -4.95 1.97 -17.46
CA ARG A 156 -3.71 1.44 -16.85
C ARG A 156 -2.50 2.34 -17.11
N GLN A 157 -2.39 2.89 -18.32
CA GLN A 157 -1.29 3.78 -18.69
C GLN A 157 -1.26 5.06 -17.84
N ALA A 158 -2.41 5.68 -17.58
CA ALA A 158 -2.50 6.86 -16.73
C ALA A 158 -2.13 6.53 -15.27
N PHE A 159 -2.58 5.37 -14.77
CA PHE A 159 -2.19 4.87 -13.45
C PHE A 159 -0.66 4.69 -13.35
N LEU A 160 -0.05 3.97 -14.30
CA LEU A 160 1.41 3.77 -14.29
C LEU A 160 2.17 5.11 -14.42
N GLN A 161 1.63 6.09 -15.13
CA GLN A 161 2.22 7.43 -15.15
C GLN A 161 2.17 8.10 -13.77
N ALA A 162 1.07 7.97 -13.02
CA ALA A 162 0.95 8.49 -11.66
C ALA A 162 1.92 7.77 -10.70
N VAL A 163 1.98 6.43 -10.76
CA VAL A 163 2.94 5.62 -9.98
C VAL A 163 4.37 6.05 -10.28
N ALA A 164 4.73 6.28 -11.55
CA ALA A 164 6.07 6.74 -11.94
C ALA A 164 6.44 8.12 -11.36
N GLN A 165 5.47 9.02 -11.15
CA GLN A 165 5.73 10.31 -10.50
C GLN A 165 5.94 10.16 -8.99
N ILE A 166 5.21 9.22 -8.35
CA ILE A 166 5.33 8.93 -6.92
C ILE A 166 6.65 8.18 -6.63
N ASP A 167 6.93 7.15 -7.43
CA ASP A 167 8.07 6.27 -7.29
C ASP A 167 8.50 5.69 -8.66
N PRO A 168 9.50 6.27 -9.32
CA PRO A 168 9.94 5.81 -10.64
C PRO A 168 10.39 4.34 -10.67
N GLY A 169 10.92 3.81 -9.56
CA GLY A 169 11.35 2.40 -9.49
C GLY A 169 10.17 1.42 -9.51
N ALA A 170 8.98 1.89 -9.10
CA ALA A 170 7.79 1.09 -8.93
C ALA A 170 7.13 0.69 -10.27
N VAL A 171 7.57 1.30 -11.39
CA VAL A 171 7.14 0.98 -12.75
C VAL A 171 8.23 0.35 -13.61
N ALA A 172 9.37 -0.01 -13.02
CA ALA A 172 10.42 -0.71 -13.74
C ALA A 172 9.92 -2.10 -14.18
N GLU A 173 10.53 -2.66 -15.23
CA GLU A 173 10.25 -4.03 -15.66
C GLU A 173 10.49 -5.00 -14.49
N GLY A 174 9.50 -5.87 -14.22
CA GLY A 174 9.53 -6.81 -13.10
C GLY A 174 9.13 -6.21 -11.75
N ALA A 175 8.81 -4.92 -11.65
CA ALA A 175 8.18 -4.35 -10.46
C ALA A 175 6.68 -4.69 -10.41
N PHE A 176 6.14 -4.75 -9.20
CA PHE A 176 4.75 -5.13 -8.93
C PHE A 176 3.74 -4.38 -9.79
N TRP A 177 3.75 -3.04 -9.73
CA TRP A 177 2.74 -2.25 -10.45
C TRP A 177 2.81 -2.40 -11.96
N ALA A 178 3.99 -2.68 -12.52
CA ALA A 178 4.16 -2.94 -13.94
C ALA A 178 3.60 -4.31 -14.36
N SER A 179 3.71 -5.32 -13.48
CA SER A 179 3.38 -6.73 -13.71
C SER A 179 1.92 -7.10 -13.42
N GLU A 180 1.28 -6.48 -12.43
CA GLU A 180 -0.10 -6.80 -12.02
C GLU A 180 -1.11 -6.44 -13.11
N HIS A 181 -1.89 -7.38 -13.65
CA HIS A 181 -2.78 -7.17 -14.81
C HIS A 181 -4.20 -6.71 -14.49
#